data_AF-A0A5K1JWN2-F1
#
_entry.id   AF-A0A5K1JWN2-F1
#
_cell.length_a   1.000
_cell.length_b   1.000
_cell.length_c   1.000
_cell.angle_alpha   90.00
_cell.angle_beta   90.00
_cell.angle_gamma   90.00
#
_symmetry.space_group_name_H-M   'P 1'
#
loop_
_entity.id
_entity.type
_entity.pdbx_description
1 polymer ?
#
loop_
_entity_poly.entity_id
_entity_poly.type
_entity_poly.pdbx_seq_one_letter_code
_entity_poly.pdbx_strand_id
1 'polypeptide(L)'
;MALYPEVQQKAQAELEVVVGSRRLPDFDDSKKLPYIHAIVKECLRWQNVFTLGLPHRVMEEDEYKGFRIPKGSIVLGNVWAMSRNARRFPDPEAFNPDRYFNDDGTWNDDVLDPTAFAFGFGRRVCPGRHFAIASIYIYAACVLHVFNISPKRDANGDPTEIKRDLVSGVVTYPAKFECDIIPRSADAEALIHICGV
;
A
#
# COMPACT_ATOMS: atom_id res chain seq x y z
N MET A 1 1.19 1.17 9.45
CA MET A 1 1.25 0.15 10.52
C MET A 1 1.26 0.77 11.90
N ALA A 2 2.14 1.73 12.21
CA ALA A 2 2.13 2.44 13.50
C ALA A 2 0.74 2.98 13.93
N LEU A 3 -0.06 3.44 12.96
CA LEU A 3 -1.42 3.98 13.17
C LEU A 3 -2.53 2.92 13.21
N TYR A 4 -2.23 1.66 12.89
CA TYR A 4 -3.22 0.58 12.66
C TYR A 4 -2.72 -0.72 13.31
N PRO A 5 -2.61 -0.77 14.65
CA PRO A 5 -2.09 -1.93 15.37
C PRO A 5 -2.90 -3.20 15.11
N GLU A 6 -4.21 -3.09 14.93
CA GLU A 6 -5.11 -4.20 14.63
C GLU A 6 -4.82 -4.84 13.26
N VAL A 7 -4.56 -4.02 12.23
CA VAL A 7 -4.15 -4.51 10.91
C VAL A 7 -2.80 -5.23 11.01
N GLN A 8 -1.85 -4.62 11.73
CA GLN A 8 -0.53 -5.22 11.95
C GLN A 8 -0.64 -6.57 12.67
N GLN A 9 -1.43 -6.68 13.73
CA GLN A 9 -1.63 -7.93 14.47
C GLN A 9 -2.26 -9.03 13.60
N LYS A 10 -3.25 -8.69 12.77
CA LYS A 10 -3.89 -9.66 11.88
C LYS A 10 -2.92 -10.20 10.81
N ALA A 11 -2.10 -9.33 10.22
CA ALA A 11 -1.04 -9.73 9.30
C ALA A 11 0.02 -10.61 9.97
N GLN A 12 0.39 -10.26 11.18
CA GLN A 12 1.36 -11.00 11.98
C GLN A 12 0.86 -12.40 12.34
N ALA A 13 -0.42 -12.57 12.67
CA ALA A 13 -1.02 -13.87 12.92
C ALA A 13 -1.03 -14.76 11.66
N GLU A 14 -1.34 -14.19 10.49
CA GLU A 14 -1.25 -14.91 9.21
C GLU A 14 0.18 -15.39 8.94
N LEU A 15 1.17 -14.50 9.12
CA LEU A 15 2.59 -14.81 8.93
C LEU A 15 3.07 -15.89 9.91
N GLU A 16 2.63 -15.86 11.17
CA GLU A 16 2.99 -16.88 12.16
C GLU A 16 2.50 -18.27 11.76
N VAL A 17 1.25 -18.37 11.26
CA VAL A 17 0.66 -19.65 10.82
C VAL A 17 1.35 -20.19 9.56
N VAL A 18 1.68 -19.33 8.60
CA VAL A 18 2.19 -19.74 7.28
C VAL A 18 3.71 -19.96 7.29
N VAL A 19 4.45 -19.07 7.95
CA VAL A 19 5.92 -19.01 7.88
C VAL A 19 6.56 -19.60 9.13
N GLY A 20 5.96 -19.40 10.32
CA GLY A 20 6.54 -19.78 11.62
C GLY A 20 7.72 -18.89 12.02
N SER A 21 8.42 -19.20 13.13
CA SER A 21 9.46 -18.30 13.70
C SER A 21 10.89 -18.56 13.23
N ARG A 22 11.12 -19.52 12.32
CA ARG A 22 12.48 -20.05 12.02
C ARG A 22 13.12 -19.50 10.75
N ARG A 23 12.39 -18.74 9.93
CA ARG A 23 12.89 -18.16 8.68
C ARG A 23 12.13 -16.88 8.35
N LEU A 24 12.70 -16.07 7.46
CA LEU A 24 11.95 -14.97 6.86
C LEU A 24 10.96 -15.48 5.79
N PRO A 25 9.86 -14.75 5.56
CA PRO A 25 8.98 -15.00 4.41
C PRO A 25 9.74 -14.88 3.09
N ASP A 26 9.32 -15.65 2.09
CA ASP A 26 9.83 -15.55 0.72
C ASP A 26 8.67 -15.49 -0.30
N PHE A 27 9.00 -15.62 -1.60
CA PHE A 27 7.99 -15.56 -2.66
C PHE A 27 7.16 -16.85 -2.78
N ASP A 28 7.62 -17.98 -2.25
CA ASP A 28 6.88 -19.25 -2.29
C ASP A 28 5.68 -19.21 -1.32
N ASP A 29 5.75 -18.38 -0.28
CA ASP A 29 4.66 -18.14 0.67
C ASP A 29 3.51 -17.29 0.10
N SER A 30 3.74 -16.58 -1.01
CA SER A 30 2.87 -15.49 -1.47
C SER A 30 1.40 -15.86 -1.67
N LYS A 31 1.13 -17.09 -2.12
CA LYS A 31 -0.25 -17.56 -2.34
C LYS A 31 -1.01 -17.85 -1.04
N LYS A 32 -0.28 -18.00 0.08
CA LYS A 32 -0.83 -18.32 1.41
C LYS A 32 -0.90 -17.09 2.32
N LEU A 33 -0.49 -15.92 1.84
CA LEU A 33 -0.48 -14.66 2.60
C LEU A 33 -1.45 -13.61 2.00
N PRO A 34 -2.75 -13.94 1.83
CA PRO A 34 -3.70 -13.03 1.19
C PRO A 34 -3.88 -11.72 1.95
N TYR A 35 -3.77 -11.70 3.29
CA TYR A 35 -3.92 -10.47 4.06
C TYR A 35 -2.76 -9.50 3.83
N ILE A 36 -1.54 -10.00 3.63
CA ILE A 36 -0.41 -9.16 3.18
C ILE A 36 -0.72 -8.52 1.81
N HIS A 37 -1.26 -9.28 0.85
CA HIS A 37 -1.67 -8.71 -0.44
C HIS A 37 -2.74 -7.63 -0.28
N ALA A 38 -3.71 -7.82 0.61
CA ALA A 38 -4.73 -6.82 0.88
C ALA A 38 -4.14 -5.53 1.48
N ILE A 39 -3.15 -5.62 2.35
CA ILE A 39 -2.39 -4.46 2.86
C ILE A 39 -1.69 -3.73 1.71
N VAL A 40 -1.02 -4.46 0.81
CA VAL A 40 -0.34 -3.87 -0.34
C VAL A 40 -1.33 -3.15 -1.24
N LYS A 41 -2.48 -3.77 -1.57
CA LYS A 41 -3.55 -3.14 -2.34
C LYS A 41 -4.05 -1.86 -1.64
N GLU A 42 -4.33 -1.94 -0.34
CA GLU A 42 -4.83 -0.78 0.39
C GLU A 42 -3.82 0.37 0.44
N CYS A 43 -2.52 0.09 0.58
CA CYS A 43 -1.48 1.11 0.48
C CYS A 43 -1.48 1.80 -0.89
N LEU A 44 -1.55 1.03 -1.98
CA LEU A 44 -1.59 1.55 -3.35
C LEU A 44 -2.85 2.39 -3.63
N ARG A 45 -3.99 2.03 -3.02
CA ARG A 45 -5.25 2.77 -3.11
C ARG A 45 -5.19 4.06 -2.29
N TRP A 46 -4.87 3.96 -1.00
CA TRP A 46 -5.11 4.99 0.00
C TRP A 46 -4.20 6.21 -0.17
N GLN A 47 -2.91 5.99 -0.42
CA GLN A 47 -1.90 7.04 -0.58
C GLN A 47 -1.13 6.83 -1.88
N ASN A 48 -1.56 7.52 -2.94
CA ASN A 48 -1.06 7.30 -4.30
C ASN A 48 0.25 8.05 -4.55
N VAL A 49 1.25 7.38 -5.13
CA VAL A 49 2.54 8.01 -5.48
C VAL A 49 2.34 9.21 -6.41
N PHE A 50 1.49 9.08 -7.44
CA PHE A 50 1.13 10.16 -8.36
C PHE A 50 -0.37 10.45 -8.27
N THR A 51 -0.77 11.56 -7.65
CA THR A 51 -2.18 11.91 -7.45
C THR A 51 -2.91 12.29 -8.74
N LEU A 52 -2.21 12.89 -9.71
CA LEU A 52 -2.74 13.26 -11.03
C LEU A 52 -2.12 12.47 -12.19
N GLY A 53 -1.43 11.37 -11.88
CA GLY A 53 -0.64 10.63 -12.87
C GLY A 53 0.45 11.49 -13.49
N LEU A 54 0.95 11.07 -14.65
CA LEU A 54 1.86 11.88 -15.47
C LEU A 54 1.09 12.62 -16.58
N PRO A 55 1.47 13.86 -16.92
CA PRO A 55 0.86 14.59 -18.02
C PRO A 55 0.95 13.85 -19.36
N HIS A 56 -0.18 13.66 -20.03
CA HIS A 56 -0.23 13.16 -21.40
C HIS A 56 -0.58 14.31 -22.35
N ARG A 57 0.15 14.43 -23.45
CA ARG A 57 -0.15 15.42 -24.49
C ARG A 57 -0.97 14.78 -25.61
N VAL A 58 -2.05 15.44 -25.98
CA VAL A 58 -2.90 15.07 -27.11
C VAL A 58 -2.18 15.44 -28.40
N MET A 59 -1.91 14.45 -29.26
CA MET A 59 -1.10 14.64 -30.48
C MET A 59 -1.93 15.04 -31.70
N GLU A 60 -3.22 14.70 -31.69
CA GLU A 60 -4.21 14.96 -32.73
C GLU A 60 -5.54 15.29 -32.05
N GLU A 61 -6.39 16.09 -32.68
CA GLU A 61 -7.70 16.45 -32.09
C GLU A 61 -8.54 15.18 -31.85
N ASP A 62 -9.21 15.15 -30.70
CA ASP A 62 -9.97 13.99 -30.23
C ASP A 62 -11.30 14.43 -29.61
N GLU A 63 -12.18 13.48 -29.31
CA GLU A 63 -13.44 13.70 -28.61
C GLU A 63 -13.67 12.62 -27.55
N TYR A 64 -14.05 13.03 -26.33
CA TYR A 64 -14.45 12.10 -25.29
C TYR A 64 -15.83 12.46 -24.76
N LYS A 65 -16.80 11.54 -24.91
CA LYS A 65 -18.19 11.71 -24.43
C LYS A 65 -18.84 13.02 -24.93
N GLY A 66 -18.65 13.38 -26.19
CA GLY A 66 -19.18 14.62 -26.76
C GLY A 66 -18.35 15.88 -26.46
N PHE A 67 -17.27 15.76 -25.69
CA PHE A 67 -16.37 16.87 -25.39
C PHE A 67 -15.18 16.86 -26.34
N ARG A 68 -15.03 17.92 -27.14
CA ARG A 68 -13.85 18.15 -27.99
C ARG A 68 -12.60 18.32 -27.13
N ILE A 69 -11.55 17.60 -27.47
CA ILE A 69 -10.21 17.68 -26.88
C ILE A 69 -9.23 18.15 -27.96
N PRO A 70 -8.86 19.44 -27.96
CA PRO A 70 -7.96 19.99 -28.98
C PRO A 70 -6.59 19.32 -29.00
N LYS A 71 -5.98 19.24 -30.18
CA LYS A 71 -4.56 18.91 -30.34
C LYS A 71 -3.69 19.81 -29.46
N GLY A 72 -2.73 19.22 -28.76
CA GLY A 72 -1.82 19.92 -27.86
C GLY A 72 -2.30 20.03 -26.42
N SER A 73 -3.55 19.69 -26.13
CA SER A 73 -4.10 19.63 -24.77
C SER A 73 -3.26 18.72 -23.86
N ILE A 74 -3.20 19.07 -22.58
CA ILE A 74 -2.64 18.21 -21.53
C ILE A 74 -3.78 17.50 -20.81
N VAL A 75 -3.68 16.18 -20.73
CA VAL A 75 -4.63 15.31 -20.02
C VAL A 75 -3.93 14.70 -18.82
N LEU A 76 -4.56 14.82 -17.66
CA LEU A 76 -4.09 14.27 -16.39
C LEU A 76 -5.11 13.25 -15.87
N GLY A 77 -4.64 12.07 -15.51
CA GLY A 77 -5.48 11.05 -14.89
C GLY A 77 -5.62 11.35 -13.39
N ASN A 78 -6.80 11.74 -12.92
CA ASN A 78 -6.99 12.06 -11.50
C ASN A 78 -7.08 10.79 -10.64
N VAL A 79 -5.92 10.18 -10.38
CA VAL A 79 -5.73 8.96 -9.58
C VAL A 79 -6.31 9.13 -8.18
N TRP A 80 -6.11 10.30 -7.57
CA TRP A 80 -6.63 10.63 -6.25
C TRP A 80 -8.17 10.57 -6.19
N ALA A 81 -8.85 11.14 -7.20
CA ALA A 81 -10.30 11.06 -7.28
C ALA A 81 -10.79 9.63 -7.54
N MET A 82 -10.06 8.84 -8.33
CA MET A 82 -10.38 7.43 -8.58
C MET A 82 -10.26 6.59 -7.31
N SER A 83 -9.19 6.77 -6.54
CA SER A 83 -8.96 6.04 -5.29
C SER A 83 -9.94 6.39 -4.17
N ARG A 84 -10.62 7.54 -4.29
CA ARG A 84 -11.61 8.07 -3.32
C ARG A 84 -13.05 8.01 -3.80
N ASN A 85 -13.31 7.32 -4.90
CA ASN A 85 -14.67 7.14 -5.37
C ASN A 85 -15.45 6.24 -4.39
N ALA A 86 -16.30 6.86 -3.55
CA ALA A 86 -17.07 6.16 -2.51
C ALA A 86 -17.99 5.06 -3.05
N ARG A 87 -18.33 5.06 -4.34
CA ARG A 87 -19.11 3.97 -4.97
C ARG A 87 -18.27 2.71 -5.22
N ARG A 88 -16.95 2.86 -5.34
CA ARG A 88 -15.98 1.77 -5.53
C ARG A 88 -15.25 1.42 -4.24
N PHE A 89 -15.03 2.41 -3.39
CA PHE A 89 -14.34 2.28 -2.11
C PHE A 89 -15.16 2.96 -1.01
N PRO A 90 -16.12 2.24 -0.39
CA PRO A 90 -16.84 2.75 0.77
C PRO A 90 -15.86 3.16 1.88
N ASP A 91 -16.14 4.29 2.53
CA ASP A 91 -15.23 4.95 3.48
C ASP A 91 -13.78 5.06 2.95
N PRO A 92 -13.57 5.89 1.91
CA PRO A 92 -12.30 5.89 1.17
C PRO A 92 -11.13 6.47 1.97
N GLU A 93 -11.38 7.25 3.02
CA GLU A 93 -10.34 7.83 3.86
C GLU A 93 -9.87 6.88 4.96
N ALA A 94 -10.64 5.83 5.27
CA ALA A 94 -10.16 4.74 6.12
C ALA A 94 -9.17 3.85 5.38
N PHE A 95 -8.07 3.54 6.04
CA PHE A 95 -7.17 2.47 5.65
C PHE A 95 -7.75 1.15 6.13
N ASN A 96 -8.33 0.38 5.23
CA ASN A 96 -9.03 -0.85 5.56
C ASN A 96 -8.68 -1.97 4.57
N PRO A 97 -7.72 -2.87 4.89
CA PRO A 97 -7.44 -4.05 4.08
C PRO A 97 -8.58 -5.07 4.06
N ASP A 98 -9.46 -5.11 5.07
CA ASP A 98 -10.58 -6.07 5.13
C ASP A 98 -11.58 -5.86 4.00
N ARG A 99 -11.60 -4.68 3.36
CA ARG A 99 -12.47 -4.41 2.20
C ARG A 99 -12.26 -5.40 1.05
N TYR A 100 -11.07 -5.99 0.93
CA TYR A 100 -10.77 -6.94 -0.14
C TYR A 100 -11.20 -8.38 0.18
N PHE A 101 -11.91 -8.60 1.29
CA PHE A 101 -12.44 -9.90 1.68
C PHE A 101 -13.96 -9.87 1.85
N ASN A 102 -14.59 -11.00 1.55
CA ASN A 102 -15.97 -11.28 1.93
C ASN A 102 -16.02 -11.81 3.38
N ASP A 103 -17.22 -11.89 3.96
CA ASP A 103 -17.42 -12.39 5.33
C ASP A 103 -16.94 -13.84 5.54
N ASP A 104 -16.86 -14.63 4.47
CA ASP A 104 -16.35 -16.01 4.48
C ASP A 104 -14.81 -16.11 4.33
N GLY A 105 -14.12 -14.97 4.23
CA GLY A 105 -12.67 -14.87 4.08
C GLY A 105 -12.15 -15.05 2.66
N THR A 106 -13.02 -15.22 1.65
CA THR A 106 -12.62 -15.23 0.24
C THR A 106 -12.38 -13.82 -0.29
N TRP A 107 -11.69 -13.69 -1.43
CA TRP A 107 -11.48 -12.38 -2.07
C TRP A 107 -12.80 -11.75 -2.50
N ASN A 108 -12.95 -10.47 -2.19
CA ASN A 108 -14.05 -9.66 -2.68
C ASN A 108 -13.69 -9.09 -4.06
N ASP A 109 -14.19 -9.75 -5.11
CA ASP A 109 -13.96 -9.36 -6.51
C ASP A 109 -14.73 -8.10 -6.94
N ASP A 110 -15.67 -7.60 -6.11
CA ASP A 110 -16.38 -6.35 -6.39
C ASP A 110 -15.53 -5.10 -6.10
N VAL A 111 -14.51 -5.25 -5.24
CA VAL A 111 -13.56 -4.17 -4.95
C VAL A 111 -12.56 -4.03 -6.08
N LEU A 112 -12.56 -2.86 -6.71
CA LEU A 112 -11.66 -2.54 -7.81
C LEU A 112 -10.20 -2.69 -7.38
N ASP A 113 -9.44 -3.51 -8.11
CA ASP A 113 -8.01 -3.64 -7.89
C ASP A 113 -7.29 -2.30 -8.16
N PRO A 114 -6.58 -1.72 -7.17
CA PRO A 114 -5.95 -0.42 -7.32
C PRO A 114 -4.84 -0.40 -8.37
N THR A 115 -4.32 -1.55 -8.79
CA THR A 115 -3.37 -1.62 -9.91
C THR A 115 -3.96 -1.12 -11.23
N ALA A 116 -5.29 -1.09 -11.36
CA ALA A 116 -6.00 -0.54 -12.50
C ALA A 116 -5.79 0.97 -12.70
N PHE A 117 -5.39 1.70 -11.65
CA PHE A 117 -5.15 3.15 -11.73
C PHE A 117 -3.85 3.63 -11.08
N ALA A 118 -3.29 2.89 -10.10
CA ALA A 118 -2.10 3.29 -9.36
C ALA A 118 -0.82 3.34 -10.22
N PHE A 119 -0.80 2.58 -11.32
CA PHE A 119 0.35 2.45 -12.22
C PHE A 119 0.15 3.13 -13.58
N GLY A 120 -0.87 3.98 -13.72
CA GLY A 120 -1.20 4.66 -14.98
C GLY A 120 -1.88 3.74 -16.00
N PHE A 121 -1.94 4.19 -17.27
CA PHE A 121 -2.89 3.65 -18.24
C PHE A 121 -2.27 3.40 -19.62
N GLY A 122 -2.81 2.42 -20.34
CA GLY A 122 -2.55 2.17 -21.76
C GLY A 122 -1.08 1.98 -22.10
N ARG A 123 -0.64 2.53 -23.24
CA ARG A 123 0.74 2.40 -23.77
C ARG A 123 1.83 2.96 -22.85
N ARG A 124 1.47 3.75 -21.84
CA ARG A 124 2.40 4.38 -20.88
C ARG A 124 2.20 3.85 -19.45
N VAL A 125 1.51 2.73 -19.28
CA VAL A 125 1.42 2.04 -17.99
C VAL A 125 2.82 1.75 -17.46
N CYS A 126 3.01 1.91 -16.14
CA CYS A 126 4.31 1.77 -15.49
C CYS A 126 4.96 0.43 -15.85
N PRO A 127 6.15 0.44 -16.49
CA PRO A 127 6.85 -0.80 -16.84
C PRO A 127 7.35 -1.53 -15.58
N GLY A 128 7.66 -0.79 -14.51
CA GLY A 128 8.16 -1.33 -13.24
C GLY A 128 7.10 -1.88 -12.30
N ARG A 129 5.79 -1.88 -12.66
CA ARG A 129 4.70 -2.25 -11.74
C ARG A 129 4.84 -3.63 -11.12
N HIS A 130 5.29 -4.62 -11.91
CA HIS A 130 5.44 -6.00 -11.44
C HIS A 130 6.56 -6.11 -10.40
N PHE A 131 7.70 -5.46 -10.67
CA PHE A 131 8.80 -5.38 -9.72
C PHE A 131 8.40 -4.61 -8.45
N ALA A 132 7.69 -3.49 -8.60
CA ALA A 132 7.24 -2.68 -7.48
C ALA A 132 6.27 -3.46 -6.57
N ILE A 133 5.26 -4.13 -7.14
CA ILE A 133 4.31 -4.94 -6.37
C ILE A 133 5.03 -6.07 -5.63
N ALA A 134 5.91 -6.81 -6.32
CA ALA A 134 6.68 -7.89 -5.70
C ALA A 134 7.59 -7.38 -4.56
N SER A 135 8.24 -6.24 -4.76
CA SER A 135 9.13 -5.62 -3.76
C SER A 135 8.35 -5.13 -2.54
N ILE A 136 7.22 -4.44 -2.75
CA ILE A 136 6.38 -3.95 -1.65
C ILE A 136 5.80 -5.13 -0.86
N TYR A 137 5.34 -6.18 -1.55
CA TYR A 137 4.87 -7.41 -0.92
C TYR A 137 5.94 -8.02 -0.01
N ILE A 138 7.14 -8.28 -0.53
CA ILE A 138 8.16 -8.99 0.26
C ILE A 138 8.68 -8.13 1.41
N TYR A 139 8.83 -6.82 1.21
CA TYR A 139 9.20 -5.90 2.28
C TYR A 139 8.12 -5.83 3.36
N ALA A 140 6.85 -5.73 2.99
CA ALA A 140 5.75 -5.71 3.95
C ALA A 140 5.71 -7.03 4.76
N ALA A 141 5.81 -8.18 4.08
CA ALA A 141 5.83 -9.49 4.72
C ALA A 141 7.00 -9.61 5.72
N CYS A 142 8.23 -9.34 5.29
CA CYS A 142 9.41 -9.46 6.15
C CYS A 142 9.38 -8.49 7.32
N VAL A 143 9.03 -7.21 7.08
CA VAL A 143 8.98 -6.20 8.15
C VAL A 143 7.92 -6.55 9.18
N LEU A 144 6.71 -6.92 8.75
CA LEU A 144 5.63 -7.32 9.67
C LEU A 144 5.95 -8.62 10.40
N HIS A 145 6.72 -9.51 9.78
CA HIS A 145 7.10 -10.78 10.39
C HIS A 145 7.96 -10.56 11.65
N VAL A 146 8.95 -9.64 11.57
CA VAL A 146 9.97 -9.50 12.60
C VAL A 146 9.85 -8.26 13.49
N PHE A 147 9.08 -7.23 13.10
CA PHE A 147 8.96 -5.98 13.87
C PHE A 147 7.54 -5.68 14.36
N ASN A 148 7.46 -5.14 15.59
CA ASN A 148 6.33 -4.37 16.07
C ASN A 148 6.62 -2.90 15.78
N ILE A 149 5.72 -2.26 15.04
CA ILE A 149 5.80 -0.85 14.68
C ILE A 149 4.71 -0.09 15.42
N SER A 150 5.08 0.87 16.26
CA SER A 150 4.15 1.69 17.05
C SER A 150 4.50 3.17 16.97
N PRO A 151 3.58 4.08 17.32
CA PRO A 151 3.96 5.46 17.53
C PRO A 151 5.05 5.54 18.59
N LYS A 152 5.96 6.51 18.44
CA LYS A 152 6.99 6.76 19.45
C LYS A 152 6.31 7.14 20.77
N ARG A 153 6.93 6.80 21.89
CA ARG A 153 6.45 7.22 23.21
C ARG A 153 7.14 8.50 23.66
N ASP A 154 6.38 9.41 24.25
CA ASP A 154 6.92 10.62 24.87
C ASP A 154 7.55 10.32 26.24
N ALA A 155 8.01 11.37 26.93
CA ALA A 155 8.64 11.23 28.26
C ALA A 155 7.72 10.67 29.34
N ASN A 156 6.39 10.73 29.14
CA ASN A 156 5.39 10.19 30.06
C ASN A 156 4.98 8.75 29.67
N GLY A 157 5.47 8.25 28.54
CA GLY A 157 5.12 6.94 28.00
C GLY A 157 3.90 6.94 27.08
N ASP A 158 3.33 8.11 26.77
CA ASP A 158 2.15 8.24 25.92
C ASP A 158 2.52 8.20 24.44
N PRO A 159 1.69 7.60 23.55
CA PRO A 159 1.95 7.58 22.12
C PRO A 159 1.93 9.00 21.53
N THR A 160 3.03 9.41 20.88
CA THR A 160 3.09 10.65 20.14
C THR A 160 2.14 10.60 18.94
N GLU A 161 1.46 11.72 18.66
CA GLU A 161 0.60 11.84 17.50
C GLU A 161 1.40 11.69 16.19
N ILE A 162 1.04 10.71 15.37
CA ILE A 162 1.54 10.61 13.98
C ILE A 162 0.53 11.27 13.06
N LYS A 163 0.90 12.43 12.51
CA LYS A 163 0.11 13.11 11.49
C LYS A 163 0.25 12.41 10.14
N ARG A 164 -0.85 12.39 9.38
CA ARG A 164 -0.91 11.78 8.03
C ARG A 164 -0.61 12.81 6.95
N ASP A 165 0.28 13.74 7.24
CA ASP A 165 0.64 14.82 6.32
C ASP A 165 1.47 14.25 5.16
N LEU A 166 1.19 14.71 3.95
CA LEU A 166 1.95 14.35 2.76
C LEU A 166 2.80 15.54 2.32
N VAL A 167 4.02 15.25 1.89
CA VAL A 167 4.79 16.21 1.12
C VAL A 167 4.23 16.24 -0.30
N SER A 168 3.78 17.42 -0.73
CA SER A 168 3.25 17.63 -2.08
C SER A 168 4.39 17.85 -3.07
N GLY A 169 4.29 17.23 -4.23
CA GLY A 169 5.27 17.29 -5.31
C GLY A 169 4.81 16.49 -6.52
N VAL A 170 5.72 16.25 -7.47
CA VAL A 170 5.45 15.34 -8.61
C VAL A 170 5.14 13.92 -8.11
N VAL A 171 5.82 13.50 -7.05
CA VAL A 171 5.49 12.31 -6.26
C VAL A 171 5.03 12.75 -4.87
N THR A 172 4.12 12.01 -4.26
CA THR A 172 3.74 12.18 -2.86
C THR A 172 4.39 11.11 -1.99
N TYR A 173 4.73 11.50 -0.76
CA TYR A 173 5.22 10.61 0.28
C TYR A 173 4.89 11.21 1.65
N PRO A 174 4.86 10.40 2.72
CA PRO A 174 4.60 10.90 4.06
C PRO A 174 5.62 11.98 4.47
N ALA A 175 5.15 13.02 5.15
CA ALA A 175 6.03 13.93 5.88
C ALA A 175 6.84 13.16 6.94
N LYS A 176 7.93 13.75 7.43
CA LYS A 176 8.74 13.12 8.48
C LYS A 176 7.88 12.86 9.72
N PHE A 177 7.91 11.64 10.22
CA PHE A 177 7.31 11.23 11.47
C PHE A 177 8.27 10.32 12.23
N GLU A 178 8.05 10.16 13.53
CA GLU A 178 8.80 9.22 14.38
C GLU A 178 7.92 8.04 14.76
N CYS A 179 8.52 6.85 14.83
CA CYS A 179 7.87 5.63 15.29
C CYS A 179 8.90 4.71 15.92
N ASP A 180 8.44 3.85 16.84
CA ASP A 180 9.26 2.79 17.41
C ASP A 180 9.14 1.55 16.52
N ILE A 181 10.27 0.94 16.20
CA ILE A 181 10.38 -0.29 15.40
C ILE A 181 11.22 -1.26 16.24
N ILE A 182 10.56 -2.25 16.83
CA ILE A 182 11.16 -3.14 17.84
C ILE A 182 10.97 -4.60 17.40
N PRO A 183 12.01 -5.46 17.49
CA PRO A 183 11.84 -6.88 17.25
C PRO A 183 10.70 -7.47 18.08
N ARG A 184 9.90 -8.35 17.49
CA ARG A 184 8.69 -8.89 18.15
C ARG A 184 8.99 -9.96 19.19
N SER A 185 10.13 -10.62 19.04
CA SER A 185 10.60 -11.72 19.87
C SER A 185 12.10 -11.92 19.70
N ALA A 186 12.71 -12.72 20.58
CA ALA A 186 14.12 -13.13 20.44
C ALA A 186 14.37 -13.91 19.13
N ASP A 187 13.41 -14.74 18.69
CA ASP A 187 13.49 -15.44 17.40
C ASP A 187 13.51 -14.44 16.23
N ALA A 188 12.65 -13.42 16.27
CA ALA A 188 12.62 -12.37 15.26
C ALA A 188 13.93 -11.56 15.23
N GLU A 189 14.48 -11.23 16.41
CA GLU A 189 15.79 -10.58 16.54
C GLU A 189 16.92 -11.44 15.93
N ALA A 190 16.91 -12.75 16.19
CA ALA A 190 17.88 -13.66 15.58
C ALA A 190 17.78 -13.66 14.04
N LEU A 191 16.56 -13.66 13.48
CA LEU A 191 16.35 -13.58 12.03
C LEU A 191 16.89 -12.29 11.41
N ILE A 192 16.78 -11.16 12.12
CA ILE A 192 17.32 -9.86 11.66
C ILE A 192 18.85 -9.93 11.55
N HIS A 193 19.52 -10.57 12.52
CA HIS A 193 20.97 -10.67 12.54
C HIS A 193 21.54 -11.71 11.57
N ILE A 194 20.78 -12.75 11.21
CA ILE A 194 21.20 -13.75 10.20
C ILE A 194 21.40 -13.13 8.81
N CYS A 195 20.69 -12.04 8.50
CA CYS A 195 20.84 -11.30 7.23
C CYS A 195 21.92 -10.22 7.26
N GLY A 196 22.61 -10.01 8.39
CA GLY A 196 23.75 -9.12 8.49
C GLY A 196 25.04 -9.82 8.05
N VAL A 197 25.66 -9.34 6.97
CA VAL A 197 27.06 -9.66 6.63
C VAL A 197 27.99 -9.11 7.71
#